data_AF-A0A1S3DH28-F1
#
_entry.id   AF-A0A1S3DH28-F1
#
_cell.length_a   1.000
_cell.length_b   1.000
_cell.length_c   1.000
_cell.angle_alpha   90.00
_cell.angle_beta   90.00
_cell.angle_gamma   90.00
#
_symmetry.space_group_name_H-M   'P 1'
#
loop_
_entity.id
_entity.type
_entity.pdbx_description
1 polymer ?
#
loop_
_entity_poly.entity_id
_entity_poly.type
_entity_poly.pdbx_seq_one_letter_code
_entity_poly.pdbx_strand_id
1 'polypeptide(L)'
;MKVKGVAMKIDMSNLTSTEEDNERELEDDESEGSGDEDRRKDPVMNSYFIRHRGCINRVRTCQYGSTTLAGVWGEVGKVGIWDLKTALQTVDDPFQLAEHNKKRGKGPGIPTPPLFSFSGHLTEGFAMDWSSTEPDLVRNTSYVNNSLKWGKGP
;
A
#
# COMPACT_ATOMS: atom_id res chain seq x y z
N MET A 1 18.66 3.17 13.35
CA MET A 1 17.71 3.78 12.38
C MET A 1 16.45 2.92 12.31
N LYS A 2 15.31 3.44 12.77
CA LYS A 2 14.01 2.73 12.65
C LYS A 2 13.49 2.93 11.23
N VAL A 3 13.45 1.86 10.44
CA VAL A 3 12.74 1.85 9.14
C VAL A 3 11.28 1.57 9.47
N LYS A 4 10.40 2.54 9.24
CA LYS A 4 8.96 2.39 9.49
C LYS A 4 8.19 2.97 8.30
N GLY A 5 7.19 2.24 7.81
CA GLY A 5 6.16 2.76 6.91
C GLY A 5 6.26 2.24 5.48
N VAL A 6 5.14 1.73 4.98
CA VAL A 6 4.95 0.86 3.82
C VAL A 6 3.89 1.52 2.94
N ALA A 7 4.10 1.59 1.62
CA ALA A 7 2.98 1.78 0.70
C ALA A 7 2.34 0.41 0.45
N MET A 8 1.07 0.26 0.83
CA MET A 8 0.35 -1.02 0.86
C MET A 8 -0.81 -0.97 -0.14
N LYS A 9 -0.80 -1.86 -1.14
CA LYS A 9 -2.01 -2.24 -1.88
C LYS A 9 -2.59 -3.45 -1.14
N ILE A 10 -3.89 -3.41 -0.84
CA ILE A 10 -4.63 -4.50 -0.20
C ILE A 10 -5.65 -4.99 -1.21
N ASP A 11 -5.61 -6.28 -1.51
CA ASP A 11 -6.69 -7.00 -2.19
C ASP A 11 -7.25 -8.07 -1.25
N MET A 12 -8.58 -8.17 -1.17
CA MET A 12 -9.29 -9.07 -0.26
C MET A 12 -10.18 -9.99 -1.07
N SER A 13 -9.91 -11.29 -0.98
CA SER A 13 -10.72 -12.34 -1.60
C SER A 13 -11.30 -13.25 -0.54
N ASN A 14 -12.28 -14.07 -0.92
CA ASN A 14 -12.85 -15.10 -0.04
C ASN A 14 -13.64 -14.54 1.16
N LEU A 15 -14.28 -13.38 0.99
CA LEU A 15 -15.16 -12.80 2.01
C LEU A 15 -16.45 -13.64 2.13
N THR A 16 -16.71 -14.22 3.30
CA THR A 16 -17.94 -14.94 3.61
C THR A 16 -18.74 -14.20 4.69
N SER A 17 -20.06 -14.41 4.75
CA SER A 17 -20.89 -13.82 5.81
C SER A 17 -20.46 -14.37 7.16
N THR A 18 -20.22 -13.50 8.14
CA THR A 18 -20.16 -13.91 9.54
C THR A 18 -21.54 -14.39 9.92
N GLU A 19 -21.71 -15.69 10.14
CA GLU A 19 -22.92 -16.17 10.78
C GLU A 19 -22.86 -15.73 12.24
N GLU A 20 -23.91 -15.03 12.68
CA GLU A 20 -24.15 -14.79 14.09
C GLU A 20 -24.37 -16.17 14.72
N ASP A 21 -23.48 -16.57 15.64
CA ASP A 21 -23.69 -17.72 16.53
C ASP A 21 -24.98 -17.46 17.32
N ASN A 22 -26.11 -17.85 16.73
CA ASN A 22 -27.38 -17.91 17.42
C ASN A 22 -27.24 -18.97 18.50
N GLU A 23 -27.13 -18.50 19.74
CA GLU A 23 -27.32 -19.18 21.01
C GLU A 23 -27.99 -20.55 20.85
N ARG A 24 -27.19 -21.62 20.80
CA ARG A 24 -27.68 -22.99 21.05
C ARG A 24 -26.91 -23.53 22.23
N GLU A 25 -27.68 -23.83 23.27
CA GLU A 25 -27.28 -24.42 24.53
C GLU A 25 -26.27 -25.55 24.31
N LEU A 26 -25.16 -25.46 25.03
CA LEU A 26 -24.16 -26.52 25.13
C LEU A 26 -24.75 -27.65 25.99
N GLU A 27 -25.45 -28.59 25.37
CA GLU A 27 -25.52 -29.95 25.91
C GLU A 27 -24.29 -30.73 25.42
N ASP A 28 -23.48 -31.10 26.39
CA ASP A 28 -22.26 -31.89 26.33
C ASP A 28 -22.57 -33.30 25.78
N ASP A 29 -22.21 -33.56 24.52
CA ASP A 29 -22.14 -34.92 23.97
C ASP A 29 -20.79 -35.12 23.27
N GLU A 30 -19.89 -35.75 24.02
CA GLU A 30 -18.59 -36.29 23.60
C GLU A 30 -18.76 -37.22 22.39
N SER A 31 -18.54 -36.70 21.18
CA SER A 31 -18.45 -37.51 19.96
C SER A 31 -17.24 -37.12 19.12
N GLU A 32 -16.20 -37.94 19.21
CA GLU A 32 -15.07 -37.93 18.28
C GLU A 32 -15.53 -38.31 16.86
N GLY A 33 -15.65 -37.30 15.99
CA GLY A 33 -16.06 -37.46 14.60
C GLY A 33 -15.35 -36.47 13.69
N SER A 34 -14.49 -36.98 12.81
CA SER A 34 -13.77 -36.25 11.76
C SER A 34 -14.67 -35.37 10.88
N GLY A 35 -14.30 -34.10 10.70
CA GLY A 35 -14.98 -33.20 9.75
C GLY A 35 -14.29 -31.85 9.65
N ASP A 36 -13.12 -31.80 9.01
CA ASP A 36 -12.39 -30.58 8.60
C ASP A 36 -13.12 -29.82 7.47
N GLU A 37 -14.45 -29.65 7.59
CA GLU A 37 -15.31 -28.98 6.60
C GLU A 37 -15.90 -27.65 7.08
N ASP A 38 -15.56 -27.20 8.30
CA ASP A 38 -16.09 -25.96 8.90
C ASP A 38 -15.04 -24.89 9.21
N ARG A 39 -13.85 -24.99 8.60
CA ARG A 39 -13.02 -23.79 8.38
C ARG A 39 -13.66 -22.98 7.27
N ARG A 40 -14.73 -22.26 7.63
CA ARG A 40 -15.28 -21.14 6.87
C ARG A 40 -14.11 -20.42 6.21
N LYS A 41 -14.06 -20.50 4.88
CA LYS A 41 -13.13 -19.84 3.97
C LYS A 41 -12.61 -18.51 4.55
N ASP A 42 -11.46 -18.56 5.21
CA ASP A 42 -10.87 -17.35 5.81
C ASP A 42 -10.61 -16.32 4.71
N PRO A 43 -10.86 -15.02 4.97
CA PRO A 43 -10.57 -13.97 4.02
C PRO A 43 -9.07 -13.92 3.75
N VAL A 44 -8.69 -13.93 2.47
CA VAL A 44 -7.29 -13.90 2.05
C VAL A 44 -6.92 -12.48 1.65
N MET A 45 -5.94 -11.91 2.36
CA MET A 45 -5.39 -10.59 2.09
C MET A 45 -4.07 -10.67 1.31
N ASN A 46 -4.07 -10.14 0.08
CA ASN A 46 -2.87 -10.01 -0.74
C ASN A 46 -2.28 -8.61 -0.59
N SER A 47 -0.96 -8.52 -0.37
CA SER A 47 -0.28 -7.24 -0.13
C SER A 47 1.12 -7.14 -0.71
N TYR A 48 1.44 -5.96 -1.26
CA TYR A 48 2.75 -5.58 -1.75
C TYR A 48 3.40 -4.52 -0.84
N PHE A 49 4.71 -4.60 -0.64
CA PHE A 49 5.43 -3.74 0.30
C PHE A 49 6.58 -3.02 -0.38
N ILE A 50 6.45 -1.69 -0.51
CA ILE A 50 7.53 -0.80 -0.94
C ILE A 50 8.27 -0.28 0.28
N ARG A 51 9.60 -0.42 0.31
CA ARG A 51 10.43 0.11 1.39
C ARG A 51 10.49 1.64 1.31
N HIS A 52 10.02 2.32 2.35
CA HIS A 52 10.17 3.77 2.53
C HIS A 52 11.07 4.09 3.74
N ARG A 53 11.82 5.19 3.67
CA ARG A 53 12.68 5.65 4.76
C ARG A 53 11.93 6.67 5.61
N GLY A 54 11.70 6.31 6.88
CA GLY A 54 10.99 7.16 7.83
C GLY A 54 9.48 7.08 7.65
N CYS A 55 8.74 7.66 8.60
CA CYS A 55 7.29 7.60 8.62
C CYS A 55 6.67 8.27 7.39
N ILE A 56 5.57 7.69 6.91
CA ILE A 56 4.76 8.23 5.83
C ILE A 56 3.61 9.02 6.47
N ASN A 57 3.50 10.30 6.11
CA ASN A 57 2.44 11.18 6.62
C ASN A 57 1.25 11.23 5.64
N ARG A 58 1.52 11.14 4.33
CA ARG A 58 0.47 11.18 3.31
C ARG A 58 0.82 10.33 2.10
N VAL A 59 -0.17 9.61 1.58
CA VAL A 59 -0.15 8.96 0.27
C VAL A 59 -1.33 9.48 -0.54
N ARG A 60 -1.09 9.82 -1.80
CA ARG A 60 -2.12 10.17 -2.78
C ARG A 60 -1.81 9.48 -4.09
N THR A 61 -2.82 8.87 -4.70
CA THR A 61 -2.68 8.23 -6.00
C THR A 61 -3.30 9.08 -7.10
N CYS A 62 -2.76 8.97 -8.31
CA CYS A 62 -3.37 9.51 -9.51
C CYS A 62 -3.26 8.50 -10.66
N GLN A 63 -4.21 8.56 -11.58
CA GLN A 63 -4.13 7.82 -12.84
C GLN A 63 -3.44 8.72 -13.87
N TYR A 64 -2.28 8.28 -14.36
CA TYR A 64 -1.54 8.95 -15.44
C TYR A 64 -1.49 8.03 -16.66
N GLY A 65 -2.35 8.31 -17.64
CA GLY A 65 -2.57 7.40 -18.78
C GLY A 65 -3.02 6.01 -18.29
N SER A 66 -2.25 4.97 -18.66
CA SER A 66 -2.50 3.58 -18.23
C SER A 66 -1.79 3.19 -16.92
N THR A 67 -1.08 4.12 -16.27
CA THR A 67 -0.26 3.85 -15.10
C THR A 67 -0.83 4.56 -13.86
N THR A 68 -0.89 3.86 -12.73
CA THR A 68 -1.25 4.47 -11.45
C THR A 68 0.02 4.89 -10.72
N LEU A 69 0.09 6.16 -10.33
CA LEU A 69 1.22 6.72 -9.61
C LEU A 69 0.83 7.00 -8.16
N ALA A 70 1.81 6.91 -7.26
CA ALA A 70 1.67 7.25 -5.86
C ALA A 70 2.64 8.37 -5.47
N GLY A 71 2.08 9.48 -5.00
CA GLY A 71 2.79 10.55 -4.34
C GLY A 71 2.83 10.25 -2.84
N VAL A 72 4.02 10.22 -2.26
CA VAL A 72 4.22 9.95 -0.83
C VAL A 72 4.98 11.10 -0.20
N TRP A 73 4.45 11.64 0.90
CA TRP A 73 5.15 12.60 1.76
C TRP A 73 5.56 11.94 3.07
N GLY A 74 6.87 11.87 3.31
CA GLY A 74 7.42 11.38 4.56
C GLY A 74 7.83 12.48 5.55
N GLU A 75 8.07 12.06 6.79
CA GLU A 75 8.53 12.89 7.92
C GLU A 75 9.84 13.66 7.61
N VAL A 76 10.65 13.15 6.67
CA VAL A 76 11.98 13.69 6.32
C VAL A 76 11.87 14.91 5.39
N GLY A 77 10.69 15.50 5.22
CA GLY A 77 10.48 16.61 4.27
C GLY A 77 10.67 16.20 2.80
N LYS A 78 10.70 14.88 2.52
CA LYS A 78 10.86 14.34 1.18
C LYS A 78 9.51 13.94 0.62
N VAL A 79 9.25 14.43 -0.59
CA VAL A 79 8.13 14.01 -1.42
C VAL A 79 8.69 13.13 -2.51
N GLY A 80 8.15 11.92 -2.68
CA GLY A 80 8.51 11.05 -3.78
C GLY A 80 7.30 10.64 -4.59
N ILE A 81 7.54 10.23 -5.83
CA ILE A 81 6.55 9.68 -6.73
C ILE A 81 6.99 8.27 -7.11
N TRP A 82 6.10 7.29 -6.97
CA TRP A 82 6.35 5.90 -7.31
C TRP A 82 5.37 5.43 -8.39
N ASP A 83 5.88 4.59 -9.29
CA ASP A 83 5.04 3.80 -10.19
C ASP A 83 4.47 2.60 -9.42
N LEU A 84 3.14 2.48 -9.37
CA LEU A 84 2.47 1.36 -8.74
C LEU A 84 2.22 0.19 -9.70
N LYS A 85 2.50 0.30 -11.00
CA LYS A 85 2.20 -0.72 -12.00
C LYS A 85 2.72 -2.10 -11.62
N THR A 86 4.00 -2.20 -11.23
CA THR A 86 4.58 -3.48 -10.80
C THR A 86 3.91 -4.01 -9.54
N ALA A 87 3.65 -3.14 -8.56
CA ALA A 87 2.98 -3.54 -7.32
C ALA A 87 1.54 -4.04 -7.60
N LEU A 88 0.82 -3.39 -8.51
CA LEU A 88 -0.51 -3.80 -8.94
C LEU A 88 -0.47 -5.18 -9.61
N GLN A 89 0.40 -5.35 -10.63
CA GLN A 89 0.55 -6.59 -11.37
C GLN A 89 0.98 -7.76 -10.49
N THR A 90 1.91 -7.53 -9.55
CA THR A 90 2.37 -8.57 -8.63
C THR A 90 1.28 -9.02 -7.66
N VAL A 91 0.38 -8.13 -7.24
CA VAL A 91 -0.73 -8.51 -6.35
C VAL A 91 -1.81 -9.29 -7.11
N ASP A 92 -2.03 -8.97 -8.38
CA ASP A 92 -3.04 -9.61 -9.20
C ASP A 92 -2.63 -11.02 -9.67
N ASP A 93 -1.32 -11.33 -9.67
CA ASP A 93 -0.77 -12.64 -10.04
C ASP A 93 -0.25 -13.41 -8.81
N PRO A 94 -0.91 -14.51 -8.38
CA PRO A 94 -0.51 -15.29 -7.22
C PRO A 94 0.92 -15.83 -7.27
N PHE A 95 1.42 -16.17 -8.47
CA PHE A 95 2.77 -16.69 -8.64
C PHE A 95 3.82 -15.60 -8.38
N GLN A 96 3.61 -14.42 -8.96
CA GLN A 96 4.47 -13.27 -8.72
C GLN A 96 4.42 -12.79 -7.28
N LEU A 97 3.23 -12.82 -6.65
CA LEU A 97 3.07 -12.46 -5.25
C LEU A 97 3.85 -13.41 -4.33
N ALA A 98 3.80 -14.72 -4.60
CA ALA A 98 4.56 -15.72 -3.85
C ALA A 98 6.07 -15.50 -3.99
N GLU A 99 6.56 -15.24 -5.21
CA GLU A 99 7.97 -14.93 -5.47
C GLU A 99 8.40 -13.64 -4.77
N HIS A 100 7.58 -12.59 -4.85
CA HIS A 100 7.79 -11.33 -4.16
C HIS A 100 7.88 -11.52 -2.64
N ASN A 101 6.95 -12.28 -2.04
CA ASN A 101 6.94 -12.57 -0.61
C ASN A 101 8.18 -13.35 -0.19
N LYS A 102 8.64 -14.30 -1.01
CA LYS A 102 9.90 -15.03 -0.77
C LYS A 102 11.11 -14.12 -0.83
N LYS A 103 11.21 -13.22 -1.83
CA LYS A 103 12.30 -12.24 -1.97
C LYS A 103 12.33 -11.23 -0.82
N ARG A 104 11.17 -10.74 -0.40
CA ARG A 104 11.04 -9.81 0.74
C ARG A 104 11.43 -10.47 2.06
N GLY A 105 11.06 -11.75 2.24
CA GLY A 105 11.09 -12.42 3.53
C GLY A 105 10.28 -11.66 4.59
N LYS A 106 10.80 -11.60 5.81
CA LYS A 106 10.24 -10.82 6.94
C LYS A 106 10.68 -9.35 6.96
N GLY A 107 11.31 -8.87 5.88
CA GLY A 107 11.83 -7.51 5.78
C GLY A 107 10.73 -6.45 5.51
N PRO A 108 11.03 -5.15 5.67
CA PRO A 108 10.07 -4.05 5.56
C PRO A 108 9.67 -3.69 4.11
N GLY A 109 9.78 -4.62 3.16
CA GLY A 109 9.52 -4.40 1.74
C GLY A 109 10.77 -4.42 0.86
N ILE A 110 10.56 -4.40 -0.46
CA ILE A 110 11.64 -4.35 -1.45
C ILE A 110 12.10 -2.91 -1.64
N PRO A 111 13.41 -2.63 -1.73
CA PRO A 111 13.91 -1.31 -2.13
C PRO A 111 13.46 -0.99 -3.56
N THR A 112 12.52 -0.06 -3.70
CA THR A 112 12.07 0.44 -5.00
C THR A 112 12.38 1.93 -5.09
N PRO A 113 13.27 2.37 -6.00
CA PRO A 113 13.57 3.79 -6.14
C PRO A 113 12.32 4.54 -6.62
N PRO A 114 12.07 5.77 -6.13
CA PRO A 114 11.01 6.60 -6.67
C PRO A 114 11.33 7.02 -8.12
N LEU A 115 10.30 7.20 -8.95
CA LEU A 115 10.42 7.83 -10.27
C LEU A 115 10.98 9.25 -10.14
N PHE A 116 10.54 9.95 -9.09
CA PHE A 116 10.97 11.31 -8.80
C PHE A 116 11.03 11.52 -7.29
N SER A 117 12.05 12.24 -6.83
CA SER A 117 12.16 12.64 -5.43
C SER A 117 12.49 14.12 -5.32
N PHE A 118 11.71 14.82 -4.50
CA PHE A 118 11.92 16.19 -4.11
C PHE A 118 12.29 16.28 -2.63
N SER A 119 13.37 16.99 -2.32
CA SER A 119 13.85 17.20 -0.95
C SER A 119 14.02 18.68 -0.62
N GLY A 120 13.15 19.54 -1.14
CA GLY A 120 13.20 20.99 -0.89
C GLY A 120 12.43 21.47 0.33
N HIS A 121 11.71 20.59 1.04
CA HIS A 121 11.01 20.99 2.25
C HIS A 121 11.93 20.89 3.47
N LEU A 122 11.99 21.96 4.24
CA LEU A 122 12.76 22.04 5.49
C LEU A 122 12.08 21.27 6.63
N THR A 123 10.77 21.05 6.53
CA THR A 123 9.95 20.41 7.55
C THR A 123 9.04 19.36 6.92
N GLU A 124 8.44 18.52 7.76
CA GLU A 124 7.29 17.71 7.35
C GLU A 124 6.13 18.58 6.82
N GLY A 125 5.22 17.95 6.09
CA GLY A 125 3.99 18.61 5.70
C GLY A 125 2.85 17.63 5.48
N PHE A 126 1.65 18.21 5.43
CA PHE A 126 0.40 17.45 5.57
C PHE A 126 -0.51 17.56 4.36
N ALA A 127 -0.37 18.54 3.47
CA ALA A 127 -1.26 18.65 2.31
C ALA A 127 -0.51 18.38 1.01
N MET A 128 -0.89 17.29 0.36
CA MET A 128 -0.43 16.90 -0.97
C MET A 128 -1.68 16.58 -1.78
N ASP A 129 -1.70 17.07 -3.02
CA ASP A 129 -2.75 16.74 -3.97
C ASP A 129 -2.25 16.74 -5.41
N TRP A 130 -2.89 15.96 -6.25
CA TRP A 130 -2.60 15.89 -7.68
C TRP A 130 -3.46 16.91 -8.42
N SER A 131 -2.91 17.59 -9.43
CA SER A 131 -3.72 18.44 -10.29
C SER A 131 -4.62 17.59 -11.18
N SER A 132 -5.92 17.90 -11.18
CA SER A 132 -6.91 17.23 -12.04
C SER A 132 -6.74 17.57 -13.53
N THR A 133 -6.10 18.69 -13.84
CA THR A 133 -5.88 19.19 -15.20
C THR A 133 -4.48 18.87 -15.73
N GLU A 134 -3.50 18.74 -14.84
CA GLU A 134 -2.12 18.39 -15.16
C GLU A 134 -1.70 17.22 -14.25
N PRO A 135 -1.95 15.94 -14.61
CA PRO A 135 -1.59 14.82 -13.75
C PRO A 135 -0.06 14.70 -13.50
N ASP A 136 0.75 15.40 -14.29
CA ASP A 136 2.19 15.62 -14.10
C ASP A 136 2.54 16.64 -12.98
N LEU A 137 1.54 17.23 -12.33
CA LEU A 137 1.71 18.23 -11.30
C LEU A 137 1.19 17.73 -9.95
N VAL A 138 2.10 17.62 -9.00
CA VAL A 138 1.78 17.44 -7.58
C VAL A 138 1.90 18.78 -6.89
N ARG A 139 0.82 19.24 -6.25
CA ARG A 139 0.87 20.41 -5.37
C ARG A 139 1.10 19.94 -3.94
N ASN A 140 1.99 20.62 -3.24
CA ASN A 140 2.19 20.40 -1.81
C ASN A 140 2.17 21.74 -1.07
N THR A 141 1.58 21.75 0.12
CA THR A 141 1.59 22.94 0.98
C THR A 141 2.54 22.64 2.14
N SER A 142 3.77 23.13 2.04
CA SER A 142 4.61 23.36 3.22
C SER A 142 4.47 24.82 3.64
N TYR A 143 5.17 25.28 4.69
CA TYR A 143 5.26 26.72 5.03
C TYR A 143 5.68 27.61 3.85
N VAL A 144 6.18 27.00 2.77
CA VAL A 144 6.31 27.57 1.43
C VAL A 144 5.36 26.81 0.49
N ASN A 145 4.41 27.50 -0.15
CA ASN A 145 3.56 26.91 -1.20
C ASN A 145 4.44 26.54 -2.40
N ASN A 146 4.70 25.25 -2.63
CA ASN A 146 5.49 24.77 -3.76
C ASN A 146 4.67 23.86 -4.66
N SER A 147 4.75 24.10 -5.96
CA SER A 147 4.18 23.24 -7.00
C SER A 147 5.28 22.40 -7.62
N LEU A 148 5.12 21.08 -7.63
CA LEU A 148 6.10 20.14 -8.16
C LEU A 148 5.61 19.56 -9.49
N LYS A 149 6.21 19.97 -10.62
CA LYS A 149 6.03 19.31 -11.91
C LYS A 149 7.06 18.21 -12.07
N TRP A 150 6.62 16.98 -12.32
CA TRP A 150 7.49 15.86 -12.65
C TRP A 150 7.22 15.47 -14.10
N GLY A 151 8.25 15.06 -14.87
CA GLY A 151 8.06 14.64 -16.27
C GLY A 151 8.55 15.61 -17.36
N LYS A 152 9.17 16.75 -17.01
CA LYS A 152 10.02 17.47 -17.97
C LYS A 152 11.47 17.15 -17.67
N GLY A 153 12.12 16.45 -18.60
CA GLY A 153 13.59 16.42 -18.67
C GLY A 153 14.14 17.85 -18.84
N PRO A 154 15.47 18.04 -18.69
CA PRO A 154 16.11 19.32 -18.94
C PRO A 154 15.74 19.88 -20.33
#